data_AF-A0A9E3U2I4-F1
#
_entry.id   AF-A0A9E3U2I4-F1
#
_cell.length_a   1.000
_cell.length_b   1.000
_cell.length_c   1.000
_cell.angle_alpha   90.00
_cell.angle_beta   90.00
_cell.angle_gamma   90.00
#
_symmetry.space_group_name_H-M   'P 1'
#
loop_
_entity.id
_entity.type
_entity.pdbx_description
1 polymer ?
#
loop_
_entity_poly.entity_id
_entity_poly.type
_entity_poly.pdbx_seq_one_letter_code
_entity_poly.pdbx_strand_id
1 'polypeptide(L)'
;MTPTVLTRAQVRRVDQLAVERYGMSTLVLMENAGRGCVDVLNSVRAVGPVAVVCGKGNNGGDGFVMARHLANRSIAVRVALLCRPEELTGDAAINFAVLEKMGLSVV
;
A
#
# COMPACT_ATOMS: atom_id res chain seq x y z
N MET A 1 -14.57 26.12 -9.13
CA MET A 1 -13.92 25.07 -8.31
C MET A 1 -12.55 24.82 -8.90
N THR A 2 -11.49 25.02 -8.11
CA THR A 2 -10.12 24.59 -8.48
C THR A 2 -10.13 23.07 -8.67
N PRO A 3 -9.40 22.50 -9.64
CA PRO A 3 -9.48 21.07 -9.90
C PRO A 3 -9.05 20.28 -8.65
N THR A 4 -9.93 19.37 -8.21
CA THR A 4 -9.73 18.44 -7.08
C THR A 4 -8.77 17.29 -7.45
N VAL A 5 -7.72 17.59 -8.23
CA VAL A 5 -6.75 16.60 -8.69
C VAL A 5 -5.37 17.23 -8.57
N LEU A 6 -4.53 16.62 -7.73
CA LEU A 6 -3.15 17.04 -7.56
C LEU A 6 -2.28 16.41 -8.63
N THR A 7 -1.34 17.20 -9.16
CA THR A 7 -0.22 16.66 -9.94
C THR A 7 0.68 15.79 -9.05
N ARG A 8 1.52 14.95 -9.68
CA ARG A 8 2.52 14.14 -8.96
C ARG A 8 3.45 14.98 -8.08
N ALA A 9 3.84 16.17 -8.54
CA ALA A 9 4.69 17.06 -7.76
C ALA A 9 3.95 17.63 -6.53
N GLN A 10 2.67 17.96 -6.69
CA GLN A 10 1.85 18.48 -5.59
C GLN A 10 1.56 17.42 -4.54
N VAL A 11 1.20 16.18 -4.92
CA VAL A 11 0.96 15.12 -3.92
C VAL A 11 2.23 14.78 -3.14
N ARG A 12 3.38 14.70 -3.81
CA ARG A 12 4.69 14.54 -3.14
C ARG A 12 4.98 15.67 -2.16
N ARG A 13 4.62 16.91 -2.52
CA ARG A 13 4.81 18.04 -1.61
C ARG A 13 3.89 17.95 -0.39
N VAL A 14 2.66 17.45 -0.55
CA VAL A 14 1.75 17.21 0.57
C VAL A 14 2.32 16.15 1.51
N ASP A 15 2.81 15.02 0.98
CA ASP A 15 3.44 13.96 1.79
C ASP A 15 4.69 14.49 2.52
N GLN A 16 5.51 15.28 1.84
CA GLN A 16 6.68 15.91 2.46
C GLN A 16 6.28 16.86 3.60
N LEU A 17 5.25 17.68 3.41
CA LEU A 17 4.75 18.58 4.46
C LEU A 17 4.17 17.81 5.64
N ALA A 18 3.48 16.69 5.39
CA ALA A 18 2.97 15.79 6.42
C ALA A 18 4.10 15.29 7.34
N VAL A 19 5.25 14.93 6.76
CA VAL A 19 6.43 14.51 7.52
C VAL A 19 7.08 15.70 8.23
N GLU A 20 7.46 16.74 7.47
CA GLU A 20 8.28 17.86 7.96
C GLU A 20 7.58 18.74 8.99
N ARG A 21 6.29 19.02 8.79
CA ARG A 21 5.54 19.98 9.63
C ARG A 21 4.69 19.32 10.69
N TYR A 22 4.19 18.12 10.41
CA TYR A 22 3.25 17.43 11.29
C TYR A 22 3.85 16.18 11.93
N GLY A 23 5.11 15.83 11.63
CA GLY A 23 5.82 14.72 12.25
C GLY A 23 5.26 13.35 11.90
N MET A 24 4.48 13.24 10.82
CA MET A 24 3.95 11.93 10.41
C MET A 24 5.06 11.05 9.86
N SER A 25 5.06 9.78 10.25
CA SER A 25 5.95 8.78 9.66
C SER A 25 5.47 8.41 8.25
N THR A 26 6.40 8.27 7.30
CA THR A 26 6.08 7.82 5.93
C THR A 26 5.46 6.42 5.93
N LEU A 27 5.85 5.56 6.87
CA LEU A 27 5.23 4.24 7.06
C LEU A 27 3.74 4.35 7.43
N VAL A 28 3.37 5.35 8.24
CA VAL A 28 1.96 5.61 8.59
C VAL A 28 1.20 6.21 7.41
N LEU A 29 1.85 7.05 6.59
CA LEU A 29 1.24 7.56 5.36
C LEU A 29 0.91 6.40 4.39
N MET A 30 1.87 5.49 4.18
CA MET A 30 1.67 4.26 3.39
C MET A 30 0.58 3.36 3.97
N GLU A 31 0.56 3.16 5.30
CA GLU A 31 -0.48 2.39 5.98
C GLU A 31 -1.88 2.96 5.71
N ASN A 32 -2.01 4.29 5.79
CA ASN A 32 -3.27 4.98 5.54
C ASN A 32 -3.70 4.88 4.07
N ALA A 33 -2.76 5.02 3.13
CA ALA A 33 -3.04 4.90 1.69
C ALA A 33 -3.55 3.51 1.34
N GLY A 34 -2.81 2.46 1.73
CA GLY A 34 -3.21 1.08 1.46
C GLY A 34 -4.52 0.69 2.16
N ARG A 35 -4.69 1.03 3.46
CA ARG A 35 -5.95 0.76 4.19
C ARG A 35 -7.14 1.44 3.53
N GLY A 36 -6.98 2.72 3.15
CA GLY A 36 -8.03 3.49 2.50
C GLY A 36 -8.51 2.85 1.20
N CYS A 37 -7.61 2.30 0.39
CA CYS A 37 -7.97 1.53 -0.80
C CYS A 37 -8.84 0.31 -0.46
N VAL A 38 -8.49 -0.46 0.58
CA VAL A 38 -9.28 -1.63 1.00
C VAL A 38 -10.64 -1.21 1.56
N ASP A 39 -10.72 -0.07 2.26
CA ASP A 39 -12.00 0.46 2.76
C ASP A 39 -12.96 0.81 1.61
N VAL A 40 -12.42 1.37 0.51
CA VAL A 40 -13.20 1.61 -0.71
C VAL A 40 -13.62 0.30 -1.39
N LEU A 41 -12.72 -0.68 -1.51
CA LEU A 41 -13.06 -2.00 -2.09
C LEU A 41 -14.19 -2.70 -1.31
N ASN A 42 -14.17 -2.57 0.01
CA ASN A 42 -15.23 -3.10 0.87
C ASN A 42 -16.56 -2.37 0.69
N SER A 43 -16.55 -1.04 0.50
CA SER A 43 -17.77 -0.26 0.36
C SER A 43 -18.55 -0.61 -0.92
N VAL A 44 -17.83 -1.02 -1.97
CA VAL A 44 -18.43 -1.48 -3.24
C VAL A 44 -18.78 -2.98 -3.24
N ARG A 45 -18.63 -3.66 -2.10
CA ARG A 45 -18.89 -5.11 -1.94
C ARG A 45 -18.17 -5.97 -2.99
N ALA A 46 -16.91 -5.66 -3.28
CA ALA A 46 -16.09 -6.53 -4.13
C ALA A 46 -15.88 -7.88 -3.41
N VAL A 47 -16.67 -8.89 -3.78
CA VAL A 47 -16.59 -10.27 -3.24
C VAL A 47 -15.83 -11.16 -4.22
N GLY A 48 -14.71 -11.70 -3.76
CA GLY A 48 -13.93 -12.69 -4.49
C GLY A 48 -12.46 -12.67 -4.08
N PRO A 49 -11.68 -13.67 -4.51
CA PRO A 49 -10.24 -13.66 -4.35
C PRO A 49 -9.63 -12.43 -5.03
N VAL A 50 -8.65 -11.79 -4.38
CA VAL A 50 -7.97 -10.59 -4.88
C VAL A 50 -6.54 -10.92 -5.30
N ALA A 51 -6.12 -10.41 -6.46
CA ALA A 51 -4.72 -10.37 -6.84
C ALA A 51 -4.21 -8.94 -6.69
N VAL A 52 -3.10 -8.76 -5.95
CA VAL A 52 -2.43 -7.47 -5.80
C VAL A 52 -1.11 -7.53 -6.57
N VAL A 53 -0.94 -6.64 -7.54
CA VAL A 53 0.27 -6.60 -8.38
C VAL A 53 1.16 -5.47 -7.88
N CYS A 54 2.32 -5.82 -7.33
CA CYS A 54 3.23 -4.89 -6.68
C CYS A 54 4.52 -4.71 -7.48
N GLY A 55 4.87 -3.46 -7.77
CA GLY A 55 6.21 -3.10 -8.24
C GLY A 55 7.18 -2.84 -7.08
N LYS A 56 8.39 -2.38 -7.41
CA LYS A 56 9.45 -2.14 -6.40
C LYS A 56 9.31 -0.87 -5.55
N GLY A 57 8.46 0.07 -5.95
CA GLY A 57 8.37 1.40 -5.35
C GLY A 57 7.29 1.54 -4.27
N ASN A 58 7.03 2.77 -3.85
CA ASN A 58 6.03 3.08 -2.80
C ASN A 58 4.65 2.50 -3.09
N ASN A 59 4.18 2.54 -4.35
CA ASN A 59 2.90 1.94 -4.73
C ASN A 59 2.88 0.41 -4.49
N GLY A 60 4.02 -0.28 -4.62
CA GLY A 60 4.13 -1.69 -4.24
C GLY A 60 3.99 -1.88 -2.73
N GLY A 61 4.57 -0.97 -1.95
CA GLY A 61 4.37 -0.88 -0.51
C GLY A 61 2.90 -0.70 -0.12
N ASP A 62 2.19 0.22 -0.76
CA ASP A 62 0.73 0.39 -0.58
C ASP A 62 -0.02 -0.91 -0.90
N GLY A 63 0.39 -1.62 -1.96
CA GLY A 63 -0.15 -2.93 -2.33
C GLY A 63 0.10 -4.00 -1.26
N PHE A 64 1.28 -4.04 -0.64
CA PHE A 64 1.53 -4.95 0.48
C PHE A 64 0.64 -4.62 1.68
N VAL A 65 0.46 -3.34 2.00
CA VAL A 65 -0.52 -2.91 3.02
C VAL A 65 -1.92 -3.41 2.66
N MET A 66 -2.37 -3.20 1.42
CA MET A 66 -3.67 -3.69 0.95
C MET A 66 -3.81 -5.20 1.14
N ALA A 67 -2.80 -5.98 0.76
CA ALA A 67 -2.81 -7.42 0.90
C ALA A 67 -2.93 -7.86 2.37
N ARG A 68 -2.19 -7.23 3.30
CA ARG A 68 -2.34 -7.52 4.73
C ARG A 68 -3.74 -7.21 5.24
N HIS A 69 -4.33 -6.07 4.86
CA HIS A 69 -5.67 -5.68 5.29
C HIS A 69 -6.77 -6.58 4.71
N LEU A 70 -6.64 -7.01 3.45
CA LEU A 70 -7.53 -7.98 2.83
C LEU A 70 -7.46 -9.33 3.55
N ALA A 71 -6.24 -9.80 3.83
CA ALA A 71 -6.01 -11.06 4.56
C ALA A 71 -6.61 -11.02 5.98
N ASN A 72 -6.42 -9.91 6.70
CA ASN A 72 -7.02 -9.70 8.03
C ASN A 72 -8.55 -9.69 8.02
N ARG A 73 -9.17 -9.48 6.85
CA ARG A 73 -10.61 -9.54 6.62
C ARG A 73 -11.07 -10.90 6.09
N SER A 74 -10.19 -11.92 6.15
CA SER A 74 -10.41 -13.28 5.63
C SER A 74 -10.71 -13.33 4.13
N ILE A 75 -10.26 -12.33 3.37
CA ILE A 75 -10.37 -12.33 1.91
C ILE A 75 -9.13 -13.04 1.35
N ALA A 76 -9.36 -14.05 0.51
CA ALA A 76 -8.28 -14.75 -0.17
C ALA A 76 -7.51 -13.76 -1.06
N VAL A 77 -6.21 -13.60 -0.80
CA VAL A 77 -5.37 -12.65 -1.52
C VAL A 77 -4.05 -13.29 -1.94
N ARG A 78 -3.60 -12.97 -3.16
CA ARG A 78 -2.28 -13.32 -3.68
C ARG A 78 -1.55 -12.06 -4.12
N VAL A 79 -0.26 -11.98 -3.81
CA VAL A 79 0.60 -10.88 -4.25
C VAL A 79 1.46 -11.34 -5.41
N ALA A 80 1.47 -10.61 -6.51
CA ALA A 80 2.43 -10.78 -7.59
C ALA A 80 3.50 -9.69 -7.47
N LEU A 81 4.75 -10.07 -7.21
CA LEU A 81 5.86 -9.14 -7.05
C LEU A 81 6.65 -9.03 -8.37
N LEU A 82 6.67 -7.83 -8.96
CA LEU A 82 7.29 -7.58 -10.28
C LEU A 82 8.78 -7.21 -10.20
N CYS A 83 9.44 -7.49 -9.07
CA CYS A 83 10.85 -7.27 -8.86
C CYS A 83 11.40 -8.33 -7.90
N ARG A 84 12.73 -8.39 -7.74
CA ARG A 84 13.30 -9.24 -6.70
C ARG A 84 13.04 -8.63 -5.31
N PRO A 85 12.74 -9.42 -4.26
CA PRO A 85 12.54 -8.90 -2.91
C PRO A 85 13.68 -8.01 -2.40
N GLU A 86 14.92 -8.30 -2.78
CA GLU A 86 16.10 -7.54 -2.35
C GLU A 86 16.19 -6.14 -2.99
N GLU A 87 15.40 -5.89 -4.05
CA GLU A 87 15.28 -4.56 -4.66
C GLU A 87 14.30 -3.66 -3.91
N LEU A 88 13.53 -4.20 -2.97
CA LEU A 88 12.64 -3.43 -2.12
C LEU A 88 13.46 -2.64 -1.10
N THR A 89 13.06 -1.39 -0.88
CA THR A 89 13.71 -0.49 0.08
C THR A 89 12.67 0.31 0.85
N GLY A 90 13.09 0.92 1.97
CA GLY A 90 12.25 1.78 2.79
C GLY A 90 10.96 1.10 3.26
N ASP A 91 9.86 1.85 3.24
CA ASP A 91 8.56 1.41 3.75
C ASP A 91 7.98 0.20 2.99
N ALA A 92 8.32 0.07 1.70
CA ALA A 92 7.90 -1.08 0.91
C ALA A 92 8.57 -2.38 1.39
N ALA A 93 9.86 -2.34 1.69
CA ALA A 93 10.58 -3.49 2.26
C ALA A 93 10.04 -3.87 3.65
N ILE A 94 9.72 -2.87 4.48
CA ILE A 94 9.12 -3.10 5.81
C ILE A 94 7.79 -3.84 5.68
N ASN A 95 6.88 -3.35 4.83
CA ASN A 95 5.57 -3.97 4.63
C ASN A 95 5.67 -5.35 3.98
N PHE A 96 6.62 -5.55 3.07
CA PHE A 96 6.90 -6.86 2.49
C PHE A 96 7.33 -7.87 3.57
N ALA A 97 8.27 -7.49 4.44
CA ALA A 97 8.73 -8.37 5.52
C ALA A 97 7.61 -8.73 6.52
N VAL A 98 6.66 -7.82 6.77
CA VAL A 98 5.46 -8.14 7.57
C VAL A 98 4.58 -9.15 6.83
N LEU A 99 4.38 -8.96 5.52
CA LEU A 99 3.58 -9.84 4.69
C LEU A 99 4.15 -11.27 4.66
N GLU A 100 5.46 -11.42 4.56
CA GLU A 100 6.14 -12.72 4.67
C GLU A 100 5.88 -13.39 6.03
N LYS A 101 5.98 -12.62 7.13
CA LYS A 101 5.71 -13.14 8.48
C LYS A 101 4.24 -13.51 8.71
N MET A 102 3.32 -12.95 7.92
CA MET A 102 1.92 -13.35 7.91
C MET A 102 1.67 -14.66 7.14
N GLY A 103 2.69 -15.21 6.47
CA GLY A 103 2.55 -16.42 5.65
C GLY A 103 1.73 -16.22 4.37
N LEU A 104 1.62 -14.98 3.90
CA LEU A 104 0.89 -14.66 2.68
C LEU A 104 1.67 -15.11 1.44
N SER A 105 0.95 -15.68 0.47
CA SER A 105 1.54 -16.12 -0.79
C SER A 105 1.94 -14.92 -1.64
N VAL A 106 3.25 -14.82 -1.88
CA VAL A 106 3.87 -13.93 -2.87
C VAL A 106 4.41 -14.79 -4.00
N VAL A 107 4.09 -14.40 -5.23
CA VAL A 107 4.52 -15.04 -6.48
C VAL A 107 5.35 -14.07 -7.30
#